data_AF-A0A7J0FJV7-F1
#
_entry.id   AF-A0A7J0FJV7-F1
#
_cell.length_a   1.000
_cell.length_b   1.000
_cell.length_c   1.000
_cell.angle_alpha   90.00
_cell.angle_beta   90.00
_cell.angle_gamma   90.00
#
_symmetry.space_group_name_H-M   'P 1'
#
loop_
_entity.id
_entity.type
_entity.pdbx_description
1 polymer ?
#
loop_
_entity_poly.entity_id
_entity_poly.type
_entity_poly.pdbx_seq_one_letter_code
_entity_poly.pdbx_strand_id
1 'polypeptide(L)'
;MEDGLVETVDSSSEPYIAAHNILLAQASVANLYKNKYQGKQQGFIGININVSWYVPSTNTTEDVIATQKSIDFYVGRFVDPLVFGDYADIMKKNAGTRIPAFTELESKQVKGSFDFIGGTTTPHFNQGDTPPSPGEFPIIPSGLVRVLEYFKQCYGNSPIYENGQRTDRNTTRQDTGRVKHMHGYIGALLDAVRCIWERERERWLNLLSKYWALKALRECYSSSLHIFLVNRFN
;
A
#
# COMPACT_ATOMS: atom_id res chain seq x y z
N MET A 1 19.36 48.71 -7.24
CA MET A 1 18.82 48.11 -6.01
C MET A 1 17.48 47.54 -6.40
N GLU A 2 17.46 46.26 -6.72
CA GLU A 2 16.25 45.51 -7.01
C GLU A 2 16.15 44.50 -5.87
N ASP A 3 15.30 44.81 -4.90
CA ASP A 3 14.97 43.90 -3.80
C ASP A 3 14.12 42.76 -4.39
N GLY A 4 14.81 41.78 -4.96
CA GLY A 4 14.20 40.52 -5.37
C GLY A 4 13.71 39.80 -4.13
N LEU A 5 12.38 39.71 -4.01
CA LEU A 5 11.70 38.86 -3.04
C LEU A 5 12.22 37.42 -3.22
N VAL A 6 13.13 36.99 -2.36
CA VAL A 6 13.38 35.57 -2.16
C VAL A 6 12.12 35.04 -1.49
N GLU A 7 11.23 34.42 -2.26
CA GLU A 7 10.13 33.62 -1.69
C GLU A 7 10.76 32.57 -0.77
N THR A 8 10.63 32.79 0.53
CA THR A 8 11.10 31.84 1.53
C THR A 8 10.18 30.64 1.51
N VAL A 9 10.67 29.53 0.94
CA VAL A 9 10.01 28.22 0.91
C VAL A 9 9.61 27.80 2.33
N ASP A 10 8.31 27.73 2.62
CA ASP A 10 7.78 27.20 3.88
C ASP A 10 7.75 25.67 3.84
N SER A 11 8.86 25.08 4.30
CA SER A 11 9.04 23.63 4.43
C SER A 11 7.97 22.92 5.28
N SER A 12 7.20 23.65 6.10
CA SER A 12 6.19 23.09 6.99
C SER A 12 4.81 22.92 6.36
N SER A 13 4.51 23.67 5.29
CA SER A 13 3.19 23.74 4.64
C SER A 13 3.24 23.37 3.15
N GLU A 14 4.27 23.82 2.44
CA GLU A 14 4.39 23.61 0.99
C GLU A 14 4.39 22.13 0.57
N PRO A 15 4.99 21.18 1.31
CA PRO A 15 4.89 19.77 0.96
C PRO A 15 3.45 19.23 0.96
N TYR A 16 2.56 19.80 1.77
CA TYR A 16 1.14 19.41 1.75
C TYR A 16 0.41 20.02 0.57
N ILE A 17 0.69 21.28 0.24
CA ILE A 17 0.12 21.97 -0.93
C ILE A 17 0.54 21.25 -2.22
N ALA A 18 1.83 20.91 -2.33
CA ALA A 18 2.36 20.16 -3.47
C ALA A 18 1.69 18.79 -3.59
N ALA A 19 1.56 18.03 -2.49
CA ALA A 19 0.89 16.74 -2.50
C ALA A 19 -0.59 16.86 -2.90
N HIS A 20 -1.29 17.88 -2.42
CA HIS A 20 -2.68 18.15 -2.79
C HIS A 20 -2.83 18.41 -4.28
N ASN A 21 -2.00 19.29 -4.85
CA ASN A 21 -2.02 19.60 -6.28
C ASN A 21 -1.65 18.39 -7.14
N ILE A 22 -0.72 17.53 -6.70
CA ILE A 22 -0.41 16.27 -7.37
C ILE A 22 -1.65 15.36 -7.45
N LEU A 23 -2.43 15.26 -6.37
CA LEU A 23 -3.65 14.46 -6.34
C LEU A 23 -4.74 15.03 -7.26
N LEU A 24 -4.93 16.35 -7.30
CA LEU A 24 -5.87 17.00 -8.21
C LEU A 24 -5.45 16.85 -9.69
N ALA A 25 -4.15 16.94 -9.97
CA ALA A 25 -3.60 16.70 -11.29
C ALA A 25 -3.81 15.23 -11.72
N GLN A 26 -3.53 14.27 -10.83
CA GLN A 26 -3.82 12.85 -11.05
C GLN A 26 -5.30 12.63 -11.38
N ALA A 27 -6.21 13.22 -10.59
CA ALA A 27 -7.64 13.15 -10.82
C ALA A 27 -8.05 13.66 -12.20
N SER A 28 -7.49 14.81 -12.60
CA SER A 28 -7.74 15.42 -13.90
C SER A 28 -7.27 14.56 -15.06
N VAL A 29 -6.04 14.03 -14.97
CA VAL A 29 -5.44 13.18 -16.01
C VAL A 29 -6.16 11.84 -16.09
N ALA A 30 -6.50 11.22 -14.95
CA ALA A 30 -7.27 10.00 -14.89
C ALA A 30 -8.65 10.16 -15.54
N ASN A 31 -9.36 11.23 -15.21
CA ASN A 31 -10.65 11.52 -15.82
C ASN A 31 -10.54 11.72 -17.35
N LEU A 32 -9.54 12.47 -17.81
CA LEU A 32 -9.29 12.65 -19.25
C LEU A 32 -8.98 11.30 -19.93
N TYR A 33 -8.11 10.48 -19.33
CA TYR A 33 -7.71 9.19 -19.87
C TYR A 33 -8.89 8.22 -19.98
N LYS A 34 -9.63 8.04 -18.88
CA LYS A 34 -10.80 7.15 -18.82
C LYS A 34 -11.87 7.55 -19.84
N ASN A 35 -12.13 8.84 -20.01
CA ASN A 35 -13.18 9.32 -20.90
C ASN A 35 -12.79 9.35 -22.39
N LYS A 36 -11.53 9.69 -22.71
CA LYS A 36 -11.12 9.96 -24.10
C LYS A 36 -10.29 8.85 -24.74
N TYR A 37 -9.49 8.14 -23.95
CA TYR A 37 -8.43 7.27 -24.48
C TYR A 37 -8.60 5.80 -24.08
N GLN A 38 -9.12 5.51 -22.89
CA GLN A 38 -9.16 4.14 -22.36
C GLN A 38 -9.96 3.17 -23.24
N GLY A 39 -11.12 3.58 -23.77
CA GLY A 39 -11.90 2.74 -24.67
C GLY A 39 -11.20 2.40 -26.01
N LYS A 40 -10.22 3.22 -26.44
CA LYS A 40 -9.45 2.99 -27.68
C LYS A 40 -8.14 2.25 -27.42
N GLN A 41 -7.43 2.62 -26.36
CA GLN A 41 -6.11 2.09 -26.05
C GLN A 41 -6.15 0.83 -25.19
N GLN A 42 -7.27 0.60 -24.48
CA GLN A 42 -7.48 -0.56 -23.59
C GLN A 42 -6.38 -0.70 -22.52
N GLY A 43 -5.72 0.42 -22.15
CA GLY A 43 -4.69 0.45 -21.12
C GLY A 43 -5.23 0.91 -19.76
N PHE A 44 -4.34 0.91 -18.77
CA PHE A 44 -4.62 1.31 -17.39
C PHE A 44 -3.90 2.61 -17.02
N ILE A 45 -4.50 3.39 -16.12
CA ILE A 45 -3.86 4.56 -15.53
C ILE A 45 -3.62 4.34 -14.03
N GLY A 46 -2.47 4.77 -13.52
CA GLY A 46 -2.13 4.62 -12.12
C GLY A 46 -1.22 5.75 -11.65
N ILE A 47 -0.86 5.67 -10.37
CA ILE A 47 0.13 6.55 -9.75
C ILE A 47 1.18 5.68 -9.07
N ASN A 48 2.45 6.06 -9.22
CA ASN A 48 3.55 5.41 -8.52
C ASN A 48 3.92 6.25 -7.29
N ILE A 49 3.97 5.63 -6.12
CA ILE A 49 4.34 6.27 -4.87
C ILE A 49 5.59 5.63 -4.29
N ASN A 50 6.40 6.45 -3.62
CA ASN A 50 7.51 5.93 -2.85
C ASN A 50 6.99 5.29 -1.57
N VAL A 51 7.29 4.01 -1.37
CA VAL A 51 6.85 3.24 -0.22
C VAL A 51 8.04 2.71 0.53
N SER A 52 8.18 3.19 1.76
CA SER A 52 9.17 2.75 2.71
C SER A 52 8.49 2.03 3.87
N TRP A 53 8.97 0.83 4.20
CA TRP A 53 8.51 0.15 5.41
C TRP A 53 9.32 0.60 6.62
N TYR A 54 8.62 1.11 7.62
CA TYR A 54 9.22 1.53 8.89
C TYR A 54 9.07 0.41 9.93
N VAL A 55 10.12 0.20 10.72
CA VAL A 55 10.13 -0.74 11.84
C VAL A 55 10.40 0.05 13.12
N PRO A 56 9.68 -0.23 14.22
CA PRO A 56 9.94 0.48 15.47
C PRO A 56 11.35 0.19 15.98
N SER A 57 12.03 1.22 16.49
CA SER A 57 13.40 1.07 17.01
C SER A 57 13.45 0.21 18.29
N THR A 58 12.38 0.25 19.09
CA THR A 58 12.19 -0.54 20.30
C THR A 58 10.75 -1.06 20.38
N ASN A 59 10.48 -2.01 21.27
CA ASN A 59 9.12 -2.52 21.50
C ASN A 59 8.27 -1.59 22.38
N THR A 60 8.66 -0.33 22.54
CA THR A 60 7.87 0.65 23.28
C THR A 60 6.64 1.08 22.48
N THR A 61 5.59 1.47 23.20
CA THR A 61 4.35 1.94 22.58
C THR A 61 4.60 3.18 21.74
N GLU A 62 5.51 4.05 22.19
CA GLU A 62 5.89 5.29 21.54
C GLU A 62 6.50 5.04 20.16
N ASP A 63 7.44 4.10 20.05
CA ASP A 63 8.09 3.77 18.78
C ASP A 63 7.15 3.08 17.80
N VAL A 64 6.23 2.25 18.28
CA VAL A 64 5.17 1.65 17.46
C VAL A 64 4.25 2.74 16.89
N ILE A 65 3.83 3.70 17.71
CA ILE A 65 3.01 4.83 17.27
C ILE A 65 3.78 5.73 16.28
N ALA A 66 5.07 5.99 16.53
CA ALA A 66 5.91 6.80 15.63
C ALA A 66 6.08 6.14 14.26
N THR A 67 6.24 4.81 14.25
CA THR A 67 6.30 4.01 13.03
C THR A 67 5.01 4.13 12.22
N GLN A 68 3.85 3.97 12.87
CA GLN A 68 2.56 4.11 12.20
C GLN A 68 2.35 5.52 11.62
N LYS A 69 2.68 6.57 12.39
CA LYS A 69 2.60 7.96 11.91
C LYS A 69 3.47 8.20 10.67
N SER A 70 4.63 7.55 10.60
CA SER A 70 5.52 7.64 9.43
C SER A 70 4.88 6.97 8.21
N ILE A 71 4.31 5.78 8.37
CA ILE A 71 3.58 5.09 7.30
C ILE A 71 2.40 5.94 6.81
N ASP A 72 1.59 6.48 7.70
CA ASP A 72 0.44 7.33 7.35
C ASP A 72 0.92 8.60 6.59
N PHE A 73 2.04 9.19 7.00
CA PHE A 73 2.58 10.40 6.37
C PHE A 73 3.15 10.18 4.97
N TYR A 74 3.78 9.04 4.70
CA TYR A 74 4.40 8.73 3.40
C TYR A 74 3.44 8.01 2.45
N VAL A 75 2.68 7.03 2.95
CA VAL A 75 1.73 6.23 2.15
C VAL A 75 0.33 6.83 2.22
N GLY A 76 -0.22 6.98 3.42
CA GLY A 76 -1.60 7.44 3.64
C GLY A 76 -1.87 8.80 3.00
N ARG A 77 -0.90 9.72 3.02
CA ARG A 77 -0.98 11.03 2.35
C ARG A 77 -1.49 10.96 0.91
N PHE A 78 -1.05 9.98 0.14
CA PHE A 78 -1.44 9.86 -1.26
C PHE A 78 -2.54 8.82 -1.46
N VAL A 79 -2.47 7.71 -0.72
CA VAL A 79 -3.41 6.60 -0.95
C VAL A 79 -4.78 6.87 -0.34
N ASP A 80 -4.86 7.49 0.84
CA ASP A 80 -6.16 7.74 1.49
C ASP A 80 -7.07 8.64 0.64
N PRO A 81 -6.60 9.77 0.06
CA PRO A 81 -7.43 10.56 -0.84
C PRO A 81 -7.87 9.78 -2.08
N LEU A 82 -6.99 8.95 -2.65
CA LEU A 82 -7.32 8.17 -3.83
C LEU A 82 -8.38 7.10 -3.54
N VAL A 83 -8.34 6.46 -2.38
CA VAL A 83 -9.27 5.36 -2.02
C VAL A 83 -10.55 5.90 -1.40
N PHE A 84 -10.44 6.84 -0.48
CA PHE A 84 -11.55 7.31 0.36
C PHE A 84 -12.09 8.68 -0.07
N GLY A 85 -11.30 9.47 -0.79
CA GLY A 85 -11.66 10.84 -1.22
C GLY A 85 -11.22 11.94 -0.26
N ASP A 86 -10.50 11.61 0.83
CA ASP A 86 -9.99 12.59 1.78
C ASP A 86 -8.72 12.06 2.48
N TYR A 87 -7.96 12.94 3.12
CA TYR A 87 -6.84 12.57 3.98
C TYR A 87 -7.32 11.90 5.28
N ALA A 88 -6.53 10.96 5.82
CA ALA A 88 -6.84 10.35 7.12
C ALA A 88 -6.94 11.39 8.25
N ASP A 89 -7.83 11.13 9.22
CA ASP A 89 -8.09 12.03 10.35
C ASP A 89 -6.84 12.28 11.19
N ILE A 90 -5.97 11.27 11.34
CA ILE A 90 -4.70 11.43 12.06
C ILE A 90 -3.77 12.44 11.38
N MET A 91 -3.74 12.46 10.04
CA MET A 91 -2.97 13.43 9.28
C MET A 91 -3.55 14.83 9.43
N LYS A 92 -4.86 14.98 9.30
CA LYS A 92 -5.55 16.27 9.48
C LYS A 92 -5.32 16.82 10.89
N LYS A 93 -5.41 15.97 11.92
CA LYS A 93 -5.14 16.34 13.31
C LYS A 93 -3.70 16.81 13.52
N ASN A 94 -2.71 16.15 12.92
CA ASN A 94 -1.29 16.48 13.08
C ASN A 94 -0.87 17.71 12.26
N ALA A 95 -1.40 17.85 11.04
CA ALA A 95 -1.06 18.94 10.13
C ALA A 95 -1.85 20.23 10.42
N GLY A 96 -3.07 20.11 10.94
CA GLY A 96 -3.95 21.25 11.20
C GLY A 96 -4.29 21.98 9.90
N THR A 97 -4.20 23.31 9.92
CA THR A 97 -4.49 24.16 8.75
C THR A 97 -3.44 24.11 7.65
N ARG A 98 -2.30 23.43 7.87
CA ARG A 98 -1.23 23.30 6.87
C ARG A 98 -1.55 22.30 5.77
N ILE A 99 -2.48 21.36 6.01
CA ILE A 99 -2.96 20.44 4.99
C ILE A 99 -4.25 21.00 4.37
N PRO A 100 -4.31 21.18 3.03
CA PRO A 100 -5.53 21.64 2.39
C PRO A 100 -6.67 20.64 2.56
N ALA A 101 -7.89 21.15 2.68
CA ALA A 101 -9.09 20.32 2.68
C ALA A 101 -9.61 20.16 1.25
N PHE A 102 -10.00 18.94 0.86
CA PHE A 102 -10.72 18.74 -0.39
C PHE A 102 -12.12 19.31 -0.30
N THR A 103 -12.54 20.04 -1.33
CA THR A 103 -13.97 20.32 -1.55
C THR A 103 -14.72 19.03 -1.88
N GLU A 104 -16.05 19.06 -1.79
CA GLU A 104 -16.86 17.90 -2.13
C GLU A 104 -16.67 17.44 -3.59
N LEU A 105 -16.47 18.41 -4.50
CA LEU A 105 -16.21 18.13 -5.91
C LEU A 105 -14.84 17.46 -6.11
N GLU A 106 -13.79 18.03 -5.51
CA GLU A 106 -12.45 17.47 -5.61
C GLU A 106 -12.36 16.09 -4.97
N SER A 107 -12.98 15.90 -3.81
CA SER A 107 -13.07 14.59 -3.13
C SER A 107 -13.67 13.53 -4.05
N LYS A 108 -14.77 13.85 -4.73
CA LYS A 108 -15.42 12.96 -5.71
C LYS A 108 -14.54 12.67 -6.92
N GLN A 109 -13.73 13.63 -7.37
CA GLN A 109 -12.83 13.48 -8.52
C GLN A 109 -11.58 12.66 -8.18
N VAL A 110 -10.98 12.89 -7.02
CA VAL A 110 -9.77 12.19 -6.57
C VAL A 110 -10.08 10.74 -6.22
N LYS A 111 -11.23 10.48 -5.59
CA LYS A 111 -11.65 9.13 -5.24
C LYS A 111 -11.77 8.24 -6.48
N GLY A 112 -11.00 7.15 -6.52
CA GLY A 112 -11.00 6.19 -7.63
C GLY A 112 -10.31 6.70 -8.91
N SER A 113 -9.50 7.76 -8.83
CA SER A 113 -8.74 8.31 -9.95
C SER A 113 -7.50 7.48 -10.35
N PHE A 114 -7.59 6.17 -10.21
CA PHE A 114 -6.55 5.21 -10.56
C PHE A 114 -7.19 3.85 -10.90
N ASP A 115 -6.46 3.02 -11.64
CA ASP A 115 -6.74 1.61 -11.90
C ASP A 115 -5.75 0.72 -11.13
N PHE A 116 -4.52 1.20 -10.93
CA PHE A 116 -3.52 0.56 -10.08
C PHE A 116 -2.70 1.59 -9.29
N ILE A 117 -2.11 1.14 -8.19
CA ILE A 117 -1.10 1.90 -7.43
C ILE A 117 0.24 1.21 -7.65
N GLY A 118 1.24 1.97 -8.09
CA GLY A 118 2.64 1.58 -8.12
C GLY A 118 3.30 1.87 -6.77
N GLY A 119 4.14 0.97 -6.27
CA GLY A 119 5.01 1.20 -5.13
C GLY A 119 6.46 1.02 -5.54
N THR A 120 7.28 2.05 -5.39
CA THR A 120 8.74 1.93 -5.48
C THR A 120 9.30 1.96 -4.07
N THR A 121 10.17 1.04 -3.65
CA THR A 121 10.86 1.26 -2.36
C THR A 121 12.16 2.01 -2.48
N THR A 122 12.22 3.08 -1.71
CA THR A 122 13.48 3.56 -1.16
C THR A 122 13.86 2.67 0.02
N PRO A 123 15.07 2.10 0.04
CA PRO A 123 15.55 1.32 1.16
C PRO A 123 15.65 2.20 2.41
N HIS A 124 15.04 1.75 3.50
CA HIS A 124 15.24 2.32 4.83
C HIS A 124 16.34 1.55 5.54
N PHE A 125 17.28 2.32 6.09
CA PHE A 125 18.38 1.79 6.90
C PHE A 125 17.90 1.70 8.36
N ASN A 126 17.63 0.50 8.88
CA ASN A 126 17.57 0.36 10.32
C ASN A 126 18.98 0.21 10.88
N GLN A 127 19.14 0.52 12.16
CA GLN A 127 20.42 0.37 12.84
C GLN A 127 20.82 -1.11 12.86
N GLY A 128 21.86 -1.48 12.09
CA GLY A 128 22.37 -2.85 11.96
C GLY A 128 22.20 -3.47 10.58
N ASP A 129 21.43 -2.86 9.67
CA ASP A 129 21.31 -3.33 8.29
C ASP A 129 22.61 -3.06 7.52
N THR A 130 23.29 -4.14 7.11
CA THR A 130 24.55 -4.05 6.37
C THR A 130 24.31 -4.22 4.88
N PRO A 131 24.76 -3.26 4.04
CA PRO A 131 24.68 -3.42 2.60
C PRO A 131 25.64 -4.53 2.15
N PRO A 132 25.34 -5.25 1.06
CA PRO A 132 26.23 -6.29 0.55
C PRO A 132 27.59 -5.75 0.09
N SER A 133 27.65 -4.48 -0.30
CA SER A 133 28.86 -3.77 -0.72
C SER A 133 28.70 -2.26 -0.53
N PRO A 134 29.80 -1.48 -0.43
CA PRO A 134 29.75 -0.02 -0.43
C PRO A 134 29.00 0.50 -1.66
N GLY A 135 28.09 1.45 -1.47
CA GLY A 135 27.28 2.02 -2.55
C GLY A 135 26.01 1.24 -2.91
N GLU A 136 25.83 0.03 -2.36
CA GLU A 136 24.59 -0.74 -2.45
C GLU A 136 23.67 -0.49 -1.25
N PHE A 137 22.38 -0.79 -1.43
CA PHE A 137 21.43 -0.75 -0.33
C PHE A 137 21.28 -2.11 0.36
N PRO A 138 20.96 -2.13 1.67
CA PRO A 138 20.62 -3.37 2.36
C PRO A 138 19.45 -4.11 1.68
N ILE A 139 19.53 -5.45 1.66
CA ILE A 139 18.50 -6.30 1.07
C ILE A 139 17.54 -6.71 2.19
N ILE A 140 16.34 -6.13 2.21
CA ILE A 140 15.32 -6.36 3.26
C ILE A 140 14.00 -6.79 2.61
N PRO A 141 13.88 -8.04 2.14
CA PRO A 141 12.68 -8.49 1.42
C PRO A 141 11.43 -8.56 2.30
N SER A 142 11.59 -8.72 3.62
CA SER A 142 10.48 -8.73 4.58
C SER A 142 9.71 -7.41 4.62
N GLY A 143 10.37 -6.28 4.30
CA GLY A 143 9.70 -4.98 4.18
C GLY A 143 8.64 -4.98 3.08
N LEU A 144 8.93 -5.60 1.93
CA LEU A 144 7.97 -5.74 0.84
C LEU A 144 6.72 -6.53 1.28
N VAL A 145 6.90 -7.65 1.98
CA VAL A 145 5.76 -8.45 2.47
C VAL A 145 4.85 -7.61 3.35
N ARG A 146 5.42 -6.84 4.28
CA ARG A 146 4.65 -6.00 5.19
C ARG A 146 3.94 -4.86 4.48
N VAL A 147 4.56 -4.25 3.47
CA VAL A 147 3.90 -3.26 2.60
C VAL A 147 2.69 -3.88 1.91
N LEU A 148 2.87 -5.04 1.26
CA LEU A 148 1.77 -5.71 0.54
C LEU A 148 0.61 -6.08 1.48
N GLU A 149 0.92 -6.54 2.69
CA GLU A 149 -0.07 -6.84 3.71
C GLU A 149 -0.79 -5.59 4.20
N TYR A 150 -0.06 -4.50 4.48
CA TYR A 150 -0.65 -3.22 4.88
C TYR A 150 -1.63 -2.72 3.81
N PHE A 151 -1.24 -2.71 2.54
CA PHE A 151 -2.13 -2.28 1.47
C PHE A 151 -3.37 -3.16 1.33
N LYS A 152 -3.21 -4.48 1.42
CA LYS A 152 -4.33 -5.42 1.39
C LYS A 152 -5.29 -5.19 2.57
N GLN A 153 -4.77 -4.93 3.77
CA GLN A 153 -5.57 -4.73 4.98
C GLN A 153 -6.28 -3.38 4.98
N CYS A 154 -5.58 -2.30 4.63
CA CYS A 154 -6.10 -0.93 4.70
C CYS A 154 -6.95 -0.54 3.48
N TYR A 155 -6.60 -1.05 2.29
CA TYR A 155 -7.19 -0.58 1.03
C TYR A 155 -7.85 -1.69 0.22
N GLY A 156 -7.76 -2.96 0.64
CA GLY A 156 -8.38 -4.10 -0.04
C GLY A 156 -7.68 -4.55 -1.34
N ASN A 157 -6.73 -3.78 -1.84
CA ASN A 157 -5.95 -4.04 -3.06
C ASN A 157 -4.44 -3.95 -2.78
N SER A 158 -3.67 -4.82 -3.44
CA SER A 158 -2.21 -4.80 -3.38
C SER A 158 -1.64 -3.93 -4.52
N PRO A 159 -0.60 -3.10 -4.28
CA PRO A 159 0.02 -2.30 -5.31
C PRO A 159 0.85 -3.18 -6.27
N ILE A 160 1.04 -2.68 -7.49
CA ILE A 160 2.10 -3.15 -8.40
C ILE A 160 3.41 -2.58 -7.87
N TYR A 161 4.48 -3.36 -7.87
CA TYR A 161 5.70 -2.97 -7.16
C TYR A 161 6.93 -2.89 -8.07
N GLU A 162 7.65 -1.78 -7.99
CA GLU A 162 8.94 -1.53 -8.66
C GLU A 162 10.09 -1.72 -7.65
N ASN A 163 11.04 -2.61 -7.98
CA ASN A 163 12.22 -2.90 -7.17
C ASN A 163 13.49 -2.65 -7.99
N GLY A 164 14.54 -2.13 -7.33
CA GLY A 164 15.85 -1.95 -7.94
C GLY A 164 16.97 -1.85 -6.91
N GLN A 165 18.15 -2.36 -7.27
CA GLN A 165 19.38 -2.19 -6.51
C GLN A 165 20.29 -1.21 -7.23
N ARG A 166 20.76 -0.20 -6.50
CA ARG A 166 21.73 0.76 -7.03
C ARG A 166 23.08 0.06 -7.20
N THR A 167 23.78 0.42 -8.27
CA THR A 167 25.17 0.03 -8.50
C THR A 167 26.01 1.26 -8.86
N ASP A 168 27.29 1.24 -8.52
CA ASP A 168 28.20 2.31 -8.91
C ASP A 168 28.45 2.30 -10.43
N ARG A 169 28.74 3.48 -10.99
CA ARG A 169 28.88 3.64 -12.45
C ARG A 169 30.01 2.81 -13.07
N ASN A 170 30.99 2.37 -12.27
CA ASN A 170 32.20 1.67 -12.74
C ASN A 170 32.25 0.20 -12.28
N THR A 171 31.10 -0.43 -11.95
CA THR A 171 31.12 -1.83 -11.49
C THR A 171 31.46 -2.81 -12.60
N THR A 172 32.07 -3.92 -12.22
CA THR A 172 32.28 -5.07 -13.11
C THR A 172 30.95 -5.68 -13.53
N ARG A 173 30.91 -6.34 -14.71
CA ARG A 173 29.73 -7.11 -15.16
C ARG A 173 29.29 -8.22 -14.19
N GLN A 174 30.14 -8.62 -13.25
CA GLN A 174 29.79 -9.57 -12.17
C GLN A 174 28.98 -8.85 -11.08
N ASP A 175 27.67 -8.80 -11.27
CA ASP A 175 26.75 -8.13 -10.35
C ASP A 175 26.00 -9.12 -9.44
N THR A 176 26.74 -9.67 -8.47
CA THR A 176 26.16 -10.63 -7.52
C THR A 176 25.23 -9.97 -6.51
N GLY A 177 25.42 -8.67 -6.20
CA GLY A 177 24.58 -7.91 -5.28
C GLY A 177 23.16 -7.72 -5.82
N ARG A 178 23.01 -7.25 -7.07
CA ARG A 178 21.71 -7.12 -7.73
C ARG A 178 21.03 -8.47 -7.93
N VAL A 179 21.77 -9.52 -8.27
CA VAL A 179 21.21 -10.87 -8.39
C VAL A 179 20.64 -11.36 -7.06
N LYS A 180 21.36 -11.16 -5.94
CA LYS A 180 20.86 -11.50 -4.60
C LYS A 180 19.64 -10.66 -4.21
N HIS A 181 19.66 -9.36 -4.51
CA HIS A 181 18.53 -8.47 -4.28
C HIS A 181 17.28 -8.98 -5.03
N MET A 182 17.38 -9.19 -6.34
CA MET A 182 16.25 -9.65 -7.15
C MET A 182 15.72 -11.00 -6.67
N HIS A 183 16.59 -11.97 -6.36
CA HIS A 183 16.16 -13.25 -5.80
C HIS A 183 15.42 -13.10 -4.46
N GLY A 184 15.93 -12.25 -3.56
CA GLY A 184 15.29 -12.00 -2.26
C GLY A 184 13.88 -11.41 -2.41
N TYR A 185 13.74 -10.35 -3.21
CA TYR A 185 12.44 -9.68 -3.39
C TYR A 185 11.44 -10.50 -4.22
N ILE A 186 11.90 -11.27 -5.23
CA ILE A 186 11.03 -12.22 -5.96
C ILE A 186 10.55 -13.33 -5.01
N GLY A 187 11.43 -13.87 -4.15
CA GLY A 187 11.07 -14.86 -3.14
C GLY A 187 10.04 -14.31 -2.16
N ALA A 188 10.26 -13.11 -1.61
CA ALA A 188 9.32 -12.46 -0.71
C ALA A 188 7.96 -12.18 -1.36
N LEU A 189 7.94 -11.76 -2.63
CA LEU A 189 6.70 -11.58 -3.38
C LEU A 189 5.95 -12.91 -3.54
N LEU A 190 6.67 -13.99 -3.87
CA LEU A 190 6.09 -15.32 -3.99
C LEU A 190 5.49 -15.80 -2.66
N ASP A 191 6.18 -15.59 -1.55
CA ASP A 191 5.71 -15.95 -0.22
C ASP A 191 4.46 -15.13 0.17
N ALA A 192 4.45 -13.83 -0.13
CA ALA A 192 3.28 -12.98 0.10
C ALA A 192 2.06 -13.47 -0.69
N VAL A 193 2.23 -13.79 -1.98
CA VAL A 193 1.14 -14.31 -2.84
C VAL A 193 0.62 -15.64 -2.30
N ARG A 194 1.52 -16.57 -1.93
CA ARG A 194 1.14 -17.86 -1.33
C ARG A 194 0.35 -17.67 -0.04
N CYS A 195 0.85 -16.82 0.86
CA CYS A 195 0.20 -16.56 2.14
C CYS A 195 -1.19 -15.88 1.98
N ILE A 196 -1.32 -14.94 1.05
CA ILE A 196 -2.62 -14.33 0.72
C ILE A 196 -3.59 -15.39 0.18
N TRP A 197 -3.14 -16.23 -0.75
CA TRP A 197 -3.95 -17.30 -1.33
C TRP A 197 -4.43 -18.31 -0.27
N GLU A 198 -3.53 -18.75 0.61
CA GLU A 198 -3.86 -19.68 1.70
C GLU A 198 -4.90 -19.10 2.65
N ARG A 199 -4.75 -17.84 3.07
CA ARG A 199 -5.72 -17.17 3.95
C ARG A 199 -7.09 -17.00 3.27
N GLU A 200 -7.11 -16.64 1.99
CA GLU A 200 -8.37 -16.54 1.25
C GLU A 200 -9.03 -17.92 1.09
N ARG A 201 -8.25 -18.96 0.80
CA ARG A 201 -8.74 -20.35 0.75
C ARG A 201 -9.35 -20.77 2.08
N GLU A 202 -8.69 -20.53 3.21
CA GLU A 202 -9.21 -20.84 4.54
C GLU A 202 -10.50 -20.07 4.85
N ARG A 203 -10.57 -18.78 4.49
CA ARG A 203 -11.78 -17.97 4.62
C ARG A 203 -12.95 -18.60 3.85
N TRP A 204 -12.72 -19.06 2.61
CA TRP A 204 -13.74 -19.74 1.82
C TRP A 204 -14.17 -21.08 2.42
N LEU A 205 -13.23 -21.89 2.89
CA LEU A 205 -13.54 -23.15 3.56
C LEU A 205 -14.38 -22.93 4.83
N ASN A 206 -14.06 -21.89 5.61
CA ASN A 206 -14.83 -21.51 6.78
C ASN A 206 -16.25 -21.02 6.44
N LEU A 207 -16.41 -20.24 5.36
CA LEU A 207 -17.72 -19.80 4.88
C LEU A 207 -18.56 -20.98 4.38
N LEU A 208 -17.97 -21.89 3.62
CA LEU A 208 -18.63 -23.11 3.16
C LEU A 208 -19.06 -23.99 4.36
N SER A 209 -18.19 -24.18 5.34
CA SER A 209 -18.52 -24.92 6.57
C SER A 209 -19.71 -24.31 7.31
N LYS A 210 -19.73 -22.98 7.48
CA LYS A 210 -20.88 -22.26 8.08
C LYS A 210 -22.15 -22.39 7.24
N TYR A 211 -22.05 -22.28 5.91
CA TYR A 211 -23.18 -22.46 5.01
C TYR A 211 -23.79 -23.86 5.12
N TRP A 212 -22.95 -24.91 5.11
CA TRP A 212 -23.42 -26.29 5.25
C TRP A 212 -23.99 -26.56 6.65
N ALA A 213 -23.41 -25.98 7.71
CA ALA A 213 -23.97 -26.06 9.06
C ALA A 213 -25.35 -25.39 9.14
N LEU A 214 -25.52 -24.19 8.54
CA LEU A 214 -26.81 -23.50 8.47
C LEU A 214 -27.84 -24.25 7.61
N LYS A 215 -27.40 -24.84 6.50
CA LYS A 215 -28.25 -25.67 5.64
C LYS A 215 -28.72 -26.92 6.39
N ALA A 216 -27.83 -27.61 7.09
CA ALA A 216 -28.17 -28.77 7.92
C ALA A 216 -29.10 -28.40 9.08
N LEU A 217 -28.90 -27.25 9.74
CA LEU A 217 -29.83 -26.72 10.74
C LEU A 217 -31.20 -26.43 10.12
N ARG A 218 -31.26 -25.78 8.96
CA ARG A 218 -32.53 -25.48 8.26
C ARG A 218 -33.27 -26.74 7.86
N GLU A 219 -32.57 -27.76 7.36
CA GLU A 219 -33.14 -29.07 7.06
C GLU A 219 -33.64 -29.74 8.34
N CYS A 220 -32.86 -29.73 9.43
CA CYS A 220 -33.27 -30.28 10.74
C CYS A 220 -34.51 -29.59 11.32
N TYR A 221 -34.62 -28.25 11.21
CA TYR A 221 -35.79 -27.49 11.64
C TYR A 221 -37.00 -27.66 10.70
N SER A 222 -36.78 -27.82 9.40
CA SER A 222 -37.85 -28.13 8.44
C SER A 222 -38.35 -29.57 8.58
N SER A 223 -37.53 -30.46 9.12
CA SER A 223 -37.82 -31.88 9.34
C SER A 223 -38.17 -32.22 10.79
N SER A 224 -38.39 -31.22 11.65
CA SER A 224 -38.87 -31.43 13.03
C SER A 224 -40.38 -31.74 13.07
N LEU A 225 -40.74 -32.80 12.35
CA LEU A 225 -41.72 -33.81 12.73
C LEU A 225 -41.07 -35.15 12.35
N HIS A 226 -40.08 -35.59 13.13
CA HIS A 226 -39.67 -36.97 13.44
C HIS A 226 -38.16 -37.07 13.77
N ILE A 227 -37.89 -37.75 14.88
CA ILE A 227 -36.59 -38.18 15.42
C ILE A 227 -35.80 -39.00 14.39
N PHE A 228 -34.47 -38.82 14.26
CA PHE A 228 -33.45 -39.88 14.43
C PHE A 228 -31.98 -39.38 14.25
N LEU A 229 -31.09 -40.04 15.01
CA LEU A 229 -29.63 -39.93 15.10
C LEU A 229 -28.90 -39.98 13.75
N VAL A 230 -27.83 -39.18 13.59
CA VAL A 230 -26.81 -39.40 12.55
C VAL A 230 -25.46 -39.76 13.20
N ASN A 231 -25.03 -40.97 12.88
CA ASN A 231 -23.76 -41.58 13.21
C ASN A 231 -22.64 -40.92 12.38
N ARG A 232 -21.52 -40.53 13.01
CA ARG A 232 -20.30 -40.10 12.31
C ARG A 232 -19.57 -41.34 11.77
N PHE A 233 -19.18 -41.32 10.50
CA PHE A 233 -18.13 -42.20 9.98
C PHE A 233 -16.91 -41.36 9.58
N ASN A 234 -15.75 -41.82 10.07
CA ASN A 234 -14.33 -41.52 9.82
C ASN A 234 -13.96 -40.32 8.94
#